data_AF-A0A920VGF9-F1
#
_entry.id   AF-A0A920VGF9-F1
#
_cell.length_a   1.000
_cell.length_b   1.000
_cell.length_c   1.000
_cell.angle_alpha   90.00
_cell.angle_beta   90.00
_cell.angle_gamma   90.00
#
_symmetry.space_group_name_H-M   'P 1'
#
loop_
_entity.id
_entity.type
_entity.pdbx_description
1 polymer ?
#
loop_
_entity_poly.entity_id
_entity_poly.type
_entity_poly.pdbx_seq_one_letter_code
_entity_poly.pdbx_strand_id
1 'polypeptide(L)'
;MIRYDHRDSGLSSKVPSDVGYTLDDLADDALAVMEAHGVERAHVIGRSRGGMVGQVLALDHADRVATLTLACSPPGLGDERLPVAADWLLERMTERLFTGPPPRCVRPGGVDRGAGRVVRRVPLRRTHRKPNL
;
A
#
# COMPACT_ATOMS: atom_id res chain seq x y z
N MET A 1 -17.46 1.99 -17.37
CA MET A 1 -16.39 1.94 -16.36
C MET A 1 -17.04 2.06 -15.00
N ILE A 2 -16.89 1.04 -14.15
CA ILE A 2 -17.36 1.08 -12.76
C ILE A 2 -16.17 1.46 -11.89
N ARG A 3 -16.39 2.41 -10.98
CA ARG A 3 -15.47 2.70 -9.87
C ARG A 3 -16.28 2.69 -8.61
N TYR A 4 -15.73 2.09 -7.57
CA TYR A 4 -16.34 2.04 -6.26
C TYR A 4 -15.28 2.37 -5.21
N ASP A 5 -15.74 2.86 -4.06
CA ASP A 5 -14.89 3.07 -2.90
C ASP A 5 -14.84 1.77 -2.09
N HIS A 6 -13.65 1.30 -1.69
CA HIS A 6 -13.55 0.18 -0.77
C HIS A 6 -14.24 0.49 0.56
N ARG A 7 -14.66 -0.54 1.31
CA ARG A 7 -15.04 -0.38 2.72
C ARG A 7 -13.98 0.45 3.46
N ASP A 8 -14.44 1.29 4.37
CA ASP A 8 -13.67 2.29 5.12
C ASP A 8 -13.11 3.47 4.29
N SER A 9 -13.33 3.52 2.98
CA SER A 9 -12.84 4.60 2.11
C SER A 9 -13.98 5.42 1.50
N GLY A 10 -13.71 6.70 1.23
CA GLY A 10 -14.64 7.58 0.49
C GLY A 10 -16.07 7.59 1.05
N LEU A 11 -17.03 7.32 0.17
CA LEU A 11 -18.47 7.29 0.46
C LEU A 11 -19.00 5.92 0.89
N SER A 12 -18.16 4.88 0.91
CA SER A 12 -18.55 3.56 1.39
C SER A 12 -18.65 3.53 2.92
N SER A 13 -19.31 2.49 3.42
CA SER A 13 -19.46 2.23 4.85
C SER A 13 -18.11 2.26 5.57
N LYS A 14 -18.10 2.84 6.78
CA LYS A 14 -16.91 2.90 7.64
C LYS A 14 -16.89 1.71 8.58
N VAL A 15 -15.75 1.04 8.65
CA VAL A 15 -15.56 -0.12 9.53
C VAL A 15 -14.98 0.39 10.85
N PRO A 16 -15.55 0.02 12.01
CA PRO A 16 -14.96 0.35 13.31
C PRO A 16 -13.49 -0.09 13.40
N SER A 17 -12.65 0.69 14.08
CA SER A 17 -11.19 0.45 14.08
C SER A 17 -10.76 -0.83 14.82
N ASP A 18 -11.64 -1.40 15.64
CA ASP A 18 -11.47 -2.68 16.32
C ASP A 18 -11.89 -3.89 15.48
N VAL A 19 -12.49 -3.66 14.30
CA VAL A 19 -12.91 -4.69 13.36
C VAL A 19 -11.96 -4.71 12.16
N GLY A 20 -11.19 -5.80 12.04
CA GLY A 20 -10.32 -6.04 10.89
C GLY A 20 -11.09 -6.60 9.68
N TYR A 21 -10.50 -6.45 8.50
CA TYR A 21 -10.92 -7.13 7.28
C TYR A 21 -9.69 -7.52 6.44
N THR A 22 -9.83 -8.55 5.62
CA THR A 22 -8.75 -9.14 4.82
C THR A 22 -8.72 -8.59 3.39
N LEU A 23 -7.76 -9.06 2.58
CA LEU A 23 -7.79 -8.81 1.13
C LEU A 23 -8.92 -9.61 0.44
N ASP A 24 -9.25 -10.80 0.94
CA ASP A 24 -10.37 -11.61 0.44
C ASP A 24 -11.70 -10.88 0.64
N ASP A 25 -11.91 -10.29 1.82
CA ASP A 25 -13.08 -9.43 2.09
C ASP A 25 -13.23 -8.30 1.05
N LEU A 26 -12.11 -7.70 0.64
CA LEU A 26 -12.11 -6.62 -0.36
C LEU A 26 -12.31 -7.14 -1.79
N ALA A 27 -11.92 -8.38 -2.07
CA ALA A 27 -12.17 -9.04 -3.35
C ALA A 27 -13.65 -9.44 -3.47
N ASP A 28 -14.24 -9.94 -2.38
CA ASP A 28 -15.67 -10.22 -2.27
C ASP A 28 -16.50 -8.94 -2.46
N ASP A 29 -16.07 -7.80 -1.90
CA ASP A 29 -16.70 -6.50 -2.18
C ASP A 29 -16.68 -6.17 -3.68
N ALA A 30 -15.56 -6.44 -4.36
CA ALA A 30 -15.42 -6.20 -5.80
C ALA A 30 -16.39 -7.07 -6.59
N LEU A 31 -16.48 -8.36 -6.23
CA LEU A 31 -17.38 -9.33 -6.84
C LEU A 31 -18.85 -8.92 -6.64
N ALA A 32 -19.22 -8.54 -5.43
CA ALA A 32 -20.56 -8.06 -5.10
C ALA A 32 -20.94 -6.81 -5.90
N VAL A 33 -19.99 -5.88 -6.11
CA VAL A 33 -20.21 -4.72 -6.99
C VAL A 33 -20.43 -5.16 -8.44
N MET A 34 -19.68 -6.13 -8.95
CA MET A 34 -19.89 -6.67 -10.29
C MET A 34 -21.28 -7.30 -10.43
N GLU A 35 -21.69 -8.12 -9.48
CA GLU A 35 -22.98 -8.82 -9.48
C GLU A 35 -24.17 -7.85 -9.39
N ALA A 36 -24.09 -6.86 -8.50
CA ALA A 36 -25.11 -5.83 -8.36
C ALA A 36 -25.34 -5.02 -9.64
N HIS A 37 -24.36 -4.99 -10.56
CA HIS A 37 -24.44 -4.30 -11.85
C HIS A 37 -24.58 -5.26 -13.03
N GLY A 38 -24.81 -6.55 -12.80
CA GLY A 38 -24.96 -7.55 -13.86
C GLY A 38 -23.70 -7.77 -14.70
N VAL A 39 -22.52 -7.53 -14.13
CA VAL A 39 -21.24 -7.70 -14.82
C VAL A 39 -20.72 -9.13 -14.60
N GLU A 40 -20.90 -9.96 -15.62
CA GLU A 40 -20.41 -11.33 -15.61
C GLU A 40 -18.89 -11.40 -15.68
N ARG A 41 -18.24 -10.58 -16.52
CA ARG A 41 -16.78 -10.58 -16.70
C ARG A 41 -16.24 -9.18 -16.98
N ALA A 42 -15.13 -8.79 -16.36
CA ALA A 42 -14.61 -7.42 -16.43
C ALA A 42 -13.09 -7.32 -16.64
N HIS A 43 -12.66 -6.25 -17.33
CA HIS A 43 -11.25 -5.83 -17.31
C HIS A 43 -10.97 -5.09 -16.00
N VAL A 44 -10.15 -5.69 -15.14
CA VAL A 44 -9.86 -5.18 -13.79
C VAL A 44 -8.59 -4.34 -13.82
N ILE A 45 -8.67 -3.13 -13.26
CA ILE A 45 -7.52 -2.23 -13.11
C ILE A 45 -7.34 -1.95 -11.62
N GLY A 46 -6.23 -2.41 -11.05
CA GLY A 46 -5.89 -2.23 -9.65
C GLY A 46 -4.68 -1.32 -9.47
N ARG A 47 -4.83 -0.25 -8.67
CA ARG A 47 -3.72 0.65 -8.30
C ARG A 47 -3.34 0.49 -6.84
N SER A 48 -2.05 0.38 -6.54
CA SER A 48 -1.56 0.22 -5.16
C SER A 48 -2.26 -0.95 -4.46
N ARG A 49 -2.90 -0.74 -3.31
CA ARG A 49 -3.74 -1.73 -2.61
C ARG A 49 -4.82 -2.35 -3.50
N GLY A 50 -5.42 -1.59 -4.41
CA GLY A 50 -6.42 -2.13 -5.35
C GLY A 50 -5.84 -3.15 -6.32
N GLY A 51 -4.53 -3.15 -6.57
CA GLY A 51 -3.86 -4.21 -7.34
C GLY A 51 -3.70 -5.50 -6.54
N MET A 52 -3.56 -5.44 -5.22
CA MET A 52 -3.58 -6.63 -4.36
C MET A 52 -4.96 -7.29 -4.41
N VAL A 53 -6.02 -6.49 -4.25
CA VAL A 53 -7.41 -6.95 -4.37
C VAL A 53 -7.68 -7.56 -5.75
N GLY A 54 -7.20 -6.93 -6.82
CA GLY A 54 -7.33 -7.46 -8.17
C GLY A 54 -6.58 -8.77 -8.40
N GLN A 55 -5.45 -8.99 -7.71
CA GLN A 55 -4.73 -10.28 -7.74
C GLN A 55 -5.55 -11.38 -7.06
N VAL A 56 -6.09 -11.12 -5.86
CA VAL A 56 -6.96 -12.06 -5.14
C VAL A 56 -8.21 -12.40 -5.95
N LEU A 57 -8.91 -11.39 -6.46
CA LEU A 57 -10.09 -11.59 -7.33
C LEU A 57 -9.77 -12.47 -8.55
N ALA A 58 -8.61 -12.28 -9.17
CA ALA A 58 -8.20 -13.08 -10.32
C ALA A 58 -7.79 -14.52 -9.95
N LEU A 59 -7.28 -14.74 -8.74
CA LEU A 59 -6.96 -16.08 -8.23
C LEU A 59 -8.23 -16.87 -7.90
N ASP A 60 -9.19 -16.23 -7.22
CA ASP A 60 -10.38 -16.91 -6.68
C ASP A 60 -11.55 -16.94 -7.67
N HIS A 61 -11.61 -15.97 -8.59
CA HIS A 61 -12.71 -15.79 -9.55
C HIS A 61 -12.18 -15.51 -10.97
N ALA A 62 -11.27 -16.37 -11.44
CA ALA A 62 -10.61 -16.21 -12.75
C ALA A 62 -11.59 -16.07 -13.93
N ASP A 63 -12.76 -16.72 -13.86
CA ASP A 63 -13.84 -16.63 -14.85
C ASP A 63 -14.44 -15.21 -14.94
N ARG A 64 -14.42 -14.47 -13.83
CA ARG A 64 -14.94 -13.09 -13.72
C ARG A 64 -13.94 -12.04 -14.21
N VAL A 65 -12.67 -12.40 -14.40
CA VAL A 65 -11.60 -11.45 -14.80
C VAL A 65 -11.22 -11.63 -16.27
N ALA A 66 -11.44 -10.59 -17.08
CA ALA A 66 -11.07 -10.54 -18.48
C ALA A 66 -9.57 -10.33 -18.69
N THR A 67 -9.05 -9.32 -18.02
CA THR A 67 -7.63 -8.97 -17.94
C THR A 67 -7.40 -8.30 -16.59
N LEU A 68 -6.18 -8.40 -16.06
CA LEU A 68 -5.76 -7.69 -14.86
C LEU A 68 -4.63 -6.72 -15.20
N THR A 69 -4.85 -5.43 -14.93
CA THR A 69 -3.84 -4.37 -15.07
C THR A 69 -3.40 -3.91 -13.68
N LEU A 70 -2.11 -4.06 -13.37
CA LEU A 70 -1.50 -3.65 -12.11
C LEU A 70 -0.76 -2.32 -12.29
N ALA A 71 -1.19 -1.27 -11.58
CA ALA A 71 -0.60 0.07 -11.66
C ALA A 71 0.03 0.47 -10.33
N CYS A 72 1.36 0.61 -10.29
CA CYS A 72 2.10 0.99 -9.07
C CYS A 72 1.67 0.16 -7.85
N SER A 73 1.52 -1.15 -8.04
CA SER A 73 1.03 -2.08 -7.02
C SER A 73 2.15 -3.02 -6.60
N PRO A 74 2.34 -3.25 -5.30
CA PRO A 74 3.21 -4.31 -4.84
C PRO A 74 2.54 -5.68 -5.09
N PRO A 75 3.30 -6.79 -5.02
CA PRO A 75 2.66 -8.11 -4.92
C PRO A 75 1.87 -8.18 -3.61
N GLY A 76 0.85 -9.03 -3.53
CA GLY A 76 -0.24 -9.02 -2.53
C GLY A 76 0.12 -9.16 -1.05
N LEU A 77 0.98 -8.28 -0.51
CA LEU A 77 1.46 -8.23 0.89
C LEU A 77 0.48 -8.86 1.88
N GLY A 78 0.82 -10.03 2.40
CA GLY A 78 0.01 -10.75 3.39
C GLY A 78 -0.81 -11.92 2.82
N ASP A 79 -0.81 -12.13 1.51
CA ASP A 79 -1.39 -13.31 0.86
C ASP A 79 -0.30 -14.31 0.47
N GLU A 80 -0.33 -15.50 1.08
CA GLU A 80 0.67 -16.56 0.87
C GLU A 80 0.63 -17.17 -0.54
N ARG A 81 -0.47 -16.98 -1.29
CA ARG A 81 -0.61 -17.45 -2.68
C ARG A 81 0.18 -16.58 -3.65
N LEU A 82 0.56 -15.38 -3.25
CA LEU A 82 1.21 -14.39 -4.09
C LEU A 82 2.71 -14.30 -3.77
N PRO A 83 3.56 -13.92 -4.74
CA PRO A 83 4.99 -13.79 -4.51
C PRO A 83 5.27 -12.82 -3.36
N VAL A 84 6.11 -13.24 -2.41
CA VAL A 84 6.52 -12.37 -1.32
C VAL A 84 7.22 -11.13 -1.90
N ALA A 85 6.84 -9.95 -1.43
CA ALA A 85 7.57 -8.74 -1.77
C ALA A 85 9.02 -8.90 -1.29
N ALA A 86 10.00 -8.68 -2.17
CA ALA A 86 11.39 -8.77 -1.78
C ALA A 86 11.69 -7.79 -0.63
N ASP A 87 12.48 -8.21 0.35
CA ASP A 87 12.76 -7.40 1.55
C ASP A 87 13.28 -6.00 1.20
N TRP A 88 14.18 -5.89 0.23
CA TRP A 88 14.71 -4.60 -0.24
C TRP A 88 13.61 -3.66 -0.78
N LEU A 89 12.53 -4.21 -1.36
CA LEU A 89 11.41 -3.43 -1.88
C LEU A 89 10.57 -2.90 -0.72
N LEU A 90 10.26 -3.74 0.27
CA LEU A 90 9.57 -3.36 1.50
C LEU A 90 10.34 -2.29 2.27
N GLU A 91 11.65 -2.47 2.43
CA GLU A 91 12.55 -1.48 3.06
C GLU A 91 12.49 -0.15 2.31
N ARG A 92 12.71 -0.16 0.99
CA ARG A 92 12.66 1.07 0.17
C ARG A 92 11.29 1.73 0.17
N MET A 93 10.21 0.95 0.14
CA MET A 93 8.85 1.49 0.26
C MET A 93 8.66 2.16 1.62
N THR A 94 9.14 1.54 2.68
CA THR A 94 9.04 2.06 4.06
C THR A 94 9.83 3.36 4.21
N GLU A 95 11.10 3.35 3.79
CA GLU A 95 11.96 4.54 3.77
C GLU A 95 11.32 5.68 2.97
N ARG A 96 10.83 5.42 1.75
CA ARG A 96 10.37 6.48 0.86
C ARG A 96 8.96 6.98 1.13
N LEU A 97 8.07 6.13 1.66
CA LEU A 97 6.65 6.48 1.87
C LEU A 97 6.37 6.97 3.29
N PHE A 98 7.08 6.43 4.29
CA PHE A 98 6.75 6.67 5.70
C PHE A 98 7.85 7.38 6.49
N THR A 99 9.08 7.43 5.98
CA THR A 99 10.11 8.28 6.57
C THR A 99 10.19 9.62 5.83
N GLY A 100 10.41 10.71 6.57
CA GLY A 100 10.46 12.07 5.99
C GLY A 100 11.48 12.17 4.84
N PRO A 101 11.37 13.17 3.96
CA PRO A 101 12.18 13.23 2.75
C PRO A 101 13.66 13.10 3.09
N PRO A 102 14.46 12.34 2.29
CA PRO A 102 15.89 12.32 2.49
C PRO A 102 16.41 13.76 2.48
N PRO A 103 17.47 14.09 3.24
CA PRO A 103 18.05 15.42 3.21
C PRO A 103 18.30 15.79 1.74
N ARG A 104 17.74 16.94 1.31
CA ARG A 104 17.78 17.36 -0.09
C ARG A 104 19.20 17.19 -0.61
N CYS A 105 19.35 16.50 -1.74
CA CYS A 105 20.61 16.52 -2.49
C CYS A 105 20.84 17.97 -2.90
N VAL A 106 21.67 18.69 -2.14
CA VAL A 106 22.18 20.00 -2.53
C VAL A 106 23.05 19.73 -3.75
N ARG A 107 22.56 20.06 -4.95
CA ARG A 107 23.40 20.04 -6.15
C ARG A 107 24.65 20.87 -5.86
N PRO A 108 25.86 20.42 -6.23
CA PRO A 108 27.04 21.28 -6.17
C PRO A 108 26.73 22.60 -6.90
N GLY A 109 26.70 23.72 -6.18
CA GLY A 109 26.39 25.06 -6.72
C GLY A 109 24.94 25.55 -6.55
N GLY A 110 24.04 24.82 -5.90
CA GLY A 110 22.68 25.29 -5.61
C GLY A 110 22.60 26.13 -4.33
N VAL A 111 22.10 27.37 -4.42
CA VAL A 111 21.88 28.23 -3.25
C VAL A 111 20.64 27.77 -2.48
N ASP A 112 20.81 27.44 -1.20
CA ASP A 112 19.71 27.14 -0.28
C ASP A 112 18.91 28.41 0.03
N ARG A 113 17.69 28.51 -0.51
CA ARG A 113 16.71 29.52 -0.09
C ARG A 113 15.74 28.89 0.90
N GLY A 114 16.16 28.73 2.14
CA GLY A 114 15.28 28.10 3.13
C GLY A 114 15.81 27.90 4.55
N ALA A 115 16.74 28.70 5.06
CA ALA A 115 17.08 28.68 6.47
C ALA A 115 16.07 29.52 7.28
N GLY A 116 15.07 28.85 7.84
CA GLY A 116 14.02 29.48 8.66
C GLY A 116 13.53 28.60 9.82
N ARG A 117 14.38 27.73 10.40
CA ARG A 117 14.16 27.21 11.77
C ARG A 117 15.41 26.55 12.33
N VAL A 118 15.96 27.16 13.36
CA VAL A 118 16.95 26.52 14.24
C VAL A 118 16.20 25.50 15.10
N VAL A 119 16.41 24.21 14.85
CA VAL A 119 16.07 23.15 15.81
C VAL A 119 17.37 22.75 16.49
N ARG A 120 17.49 23.08 17.78
CA ARG A 120 18.65 22.71 18.61
C ARG A 120 18.76 21.18 18.68
N ARG A 121 19.93 20.63 18.30
CA ARG A 121 20.26 19.21 18.50
C ARG A 121 20.41 18.92 19.99
N VAL A 122 19.61 17.99 20.52
CA VAL A 122 19.87 17.32 21.80
C VAL A 122 20.73 16.09 21.50
N PRO A 123 21.92 15.91 22.12
CA PRO A 123 22.72 14.72 21.88
C PRO A 123 22.19 13.54 22.70
N LEU A 124 21.77 12.49 22.02
CA LEU A 124 21.48 11.19 22.64
C LEU A 124 22.80 10.52 23.04
N ARG A 125 23.06 10.42 24.34
CA ARG A 125 24.15 9.60 24.88
C ARG A 125 23.84 8.13 24.61
N ARG A 126 24.69 7.45 23.84
CA ARG A 126 24.69 5.99 23.73
C ARG A 126 25.38 5.40 24.95
N THR A 127 24.64 4.68 25.79
CA THR A 127 25.23 3.70 26.72
C THR A 127 24.79 2.31 26.29
N HIS A 128 25.60 1.67 25.45
CA HIS A 128 25.59 0.21 25.36
C HIS A 128 26.46 -0.34 26.51
N ARG A 129 25.83 -1.03 27.46
CA ARG A 129 26.52 -1.96 28.36
C ARG A 129 26.03 -3.35 27.99
N LYS A 130 26.91 -4.19 27.44
CA LYS A 130 26.65 -5.63 27.26
C LYS A 130 26.60 -6.29 28.65
N PRO A 131 25.71 -7.25 28.91
CA PRO A 131 25.89 -8.18 30.01
C PRO A 131 26.96 -9.21 29.64
N ASN A 132 27.93 -9.41 30.53
CA ASN A 132 28.83 -10.57 30.52
C ASN A 132 28.26 -11.60 31.51
N LEU A 133 28.29 -12.86 31.06
CA LEU A 133 28.09 -14.13 31.80
C LEU A 133 26.70 -14.38 32.40
#